data_AF-A0A6G3D3S7-F1
#
_entry.id   AF-A0A6G3D3S7-F1
#
_cell.length_a   1.000
_cell.length_b   1.000
_cell.length_c   1.000
_cell.angle_alpha   90.00
_cell.angle_beta   90.00
_cell.angle_gamma   90.00
#
_symmetry.space_group_name_H-M   'P 1'
#
loop_
_entity.id
_entity.type
_entity.pdbx_description
1 polymer ?
#
loop_
_entity_poly.entity_id
_entity_poly.type
_entity_poly.pdbx_seq_one_letter_code
_entity_poly.pdbx_strand_id
1 'polypeptide(L)' 'GWRCVTNLSAAAVDLPAGEVLLSSAPLEDGGRLGPDTTVWLGL' A
#
# COMPACT_ATOMS: atom_id res chain seq x y z
N GLY A 1 14.91 1.71 7.42
CA GLY A 1 14.87 1.78 5.93
C GLY A 1 13.42 1.78 5.49
N TRP A 2 13.13 1.88 4.20
CA TRP A 2 11.75 1.82 3.71
C TRP A 2 11.61 0.82 2.56
N ARG A 3 10.40 0.27 2.41
CA ARG A 3 10.02 -0.60 1.30
C ARG A 3 8.93 0.09 0.46
N CYS A 4 9.12 0.09 -0.85
CA CYS A 4 8.09 0.50 -1.81
C CYS A 4 7.23 -0.70 -2.21
N VAL A 5 5.91 -0.54 -2.27
CA VAL A 5 5.00 -1.57 -2.78
C VAL A 5 3.96 -0.92 -3.68
N THR A 6 3.84 -1.40 -4.92
CA THR A 6 2.81 -0.99 -5.87
C THR A 6 1.88 -2.16 -6.15
N ASN A 7 0.56 -1.93 -6.04
CA ASN A 7 -0.42 -2.89 -6.50
C ASN A 7 -0.72 -2.66 -7.98
N LEU A 8 -0.12 -3.48 -8.86
CA LEU A 8 -0.39 -3.45 -10.30
C LEU A 8 -1.52 -4.41 -10.72
N SER A 9 -2.26 -4.95 -9.76
CA SER A 9 -3.42 -5.80 -10.03
C SER A 9 -4.70 -4.97 -10.07
N ALA A 10 -5.76 -5.54 -10.64
CA ALA A 10 -7.08 -4.89 -10.73
C ALA A 10 -7.92 -5.01 -9.43
N ALA A 11 -7.40 -5.65 -8.39
CA ALA A 11 -8.12 -5.86 -7.13
C ALA A 11 -7.32 -5.30 -5.96
N ALA A 12 -8.02 -4.86 -4.91
CA ALA A 12 -7.37 -4.49 -3.66
C ALA A 12 -6.65 -5.68 -3.03
N VAL A 13 -5.47 -5.44 -2.46
CA VAL A 13 -4.62 -6.45 -1.81
C VAL A 13 -4.25 -6.03 -0.40
N ASP A 14 -3.94 -7.01 0.44
CA ASP A 14 -3.52 -6.73 1.81
C ASP A 14 -2.13 -6.12 1.84
N LEU A 15 -1.90 -5.18 2.75
CA LEU A 15 -0.61 -4.57 2.94
C LEU A 15 0.36 -5.54 3.63
N PRO A 16 1.63 -5.60 3.20
CA PRO A 16 2.68 -6.18 4.02
C PRO A 16 2.79 -5.46 5.36
N ALA A 17 3.33 -6.15 6.38
CA ALA A 17 3.60 -5.52 7.67
C ALA A 17 4.55 -4.32 7.53
N GLY A 18 4.26 -3.25 8.28
CA GLY A 18 5.02 -2.02 8.32
C GLY A 18 4.11 -0.82 8.60
N GLU A 19 4.70 0.28 9.09
CA GLU A 19 3.99 1.55 9.22
C GLU A 19 3.85 2.21 7.84
N VAL A 20 2.65 2.65 7.48
CA VAL A 20 2.44 3.42 6.25
C VAL A 20 2.96 4.83 6.44
N LEU A 21 4.06 5.16 5.76
CA LEU A 21 4.66 6.49 5.82
C LEU A 21 4.05 7.43 4.78
N LEU A 22 3.73 6.89 3.59
CA LEU A 22 3.14 7.61 2.47
C LEU A 22 2.30 6.65 1.63
N SER A 23 1.20 7.15 1.07
CA SER A 23 0.41 6.49 0.05
C SER A 23 0.11 7.45 -1.09
N SER A 24 0.18 6.97 -2.34
CA SER A 24 -0.12 7.78 -3.53
C SER A 24 -1.62 8.05 -3.72
N ALA A 25 -2.47 7.25 -3.06
CA ALA A 25 -3.92 7.39 -3.00
C ALA A 25 -4.45 6.91 -1.64
N PRO A 26 -5.68 7.24 -1.22
CA PRO A 26 -6.27 6.68 0.00
C PRO A 26 -6.26 5.15 0.00
N LEU A 27 -6.03 4.55 1.17
CA LEU A 27 -6.22 3.11 1.34
C LEU A 27 -7.71 2.78 1.29
N GLU A 28 -8.03 1.60 0.77
CA GLU A 28 -9.38 1.09 0.77
C GLU A 28 -9.79 0.60 2.17
N ASP A 29 -11.09 0.28 2.31
CA ASP A 29 -11.65 -0.24 3.54
C ASP A 29 -10.84 -1.44 4.08
N GLY A 30 -10.59 -1.41 5.39
CA GLY A 30 -9.73 -2.38 6.06
C GLY A 30 -8.23 -2.13 5.87
N GLY A 31 -7.83 -0.97 5.33
CA GLY A 31 -6.43 -0.59 5.15
C GLY A 31 -5.75 -1.31 3.98
N ARG A 32 -6.52 -1.70 2.97
CA ARG A 32 -6.05 -2.48 1.82
C ARG A 32 -5.51 -1.55 0.73
N LEU A 33 -4.54 -2.06 -0.03
CA LEU A 33 -3.92 -1.33 -1.13
C LEU A 33 -4.75 -1.51 -2.40
N GLY A 34 -5.46 -0.46 -2.80
CA GLY A 34 -6.25 -0.45 -4.03
C GLY A 34 -5.40 -0.58 -5.30
N PRO A 35 -6.02 -0.82 -6.47
CA PRO A 35 -5.34 -0.88 -7.76
C PRO A 35 -4.51 0.37 -8.06
N ASP A 36 -3.43 0.20 -8.81
CA ASP A 36 -2.52 1.25 -9.28
C ASP A 36 -1.99 2.19 -8.19
N THR A 37 -2.03 1.75 -6.93
CA THR A 37 -1.63 2.54 -5.76
C THR A 37 -0.28 2.06 -5.25
N THR A 38 0.58 3.01 -4.89
CA THR A 38 1.90 2.75 -4.30
C THR A 38 1.94 3.26 -2.87
N VAL A 39 2.51 2.44 -1.97
CA VAL A 39 2.80 2.80 -0.58
C VAL A 39 4.28 2.65 -0.26
N TRP A 40 4.71 3.45 0.71
CA TRP A 40 6.02 3.37 1.32
C TRP A 40 5.86 2.96 2.78
N LEU A 41 6.44 1.82 3.11
CA LEU A 41 6.36 1.22 4.44
C LEU A 41 7.67 1.43 5.19
N GLY A 42 7.59 1.88 6.44
CA GLY A 42 8.69 1.85 7.39
C GLY A 42 8.97 0.43 7.87
N LEU A 43 10.26 0.10 8.03
CA LEU A 43 10.71 -1.15 8.67
C LEU A 43 10.50 -1.10 10.19
#